data_AF-A0AB36R1Z5-F1
#
_entry.id   AF-A0AB36R1Z5-F1
#
_cell.length_a   1.000
_cell.length_b   1.000
_cell.length_c   1.000
_cell.angle_alpha   90.00
_cell.angle_beta   90.00
_cell.angle_gamma   90.00
#
_symmetry.space_group_name_H-M   'P 1'
#
loop_
_entity.id
_entity.type
_entity.pdbx_description
1 polymer ?
#
loop_
_entity_poly.entity_id
_entity_poly.type
_entity_poly.pdbx_seq_one_letter_code
_entity_poly.pdbx_strand_id
1 'polypeptide(L)'
;MADDGSSAKNDPIIAPTTDPKRELGRTFVEVIASTNPITGGLARLYQVTHPSKSTRDREEWQRAISERTNEHGKRLDRHWALLSPPAETLAGLSARLVEFLARACPDGLAEHFHDLDEVLAALPGTTADELREAAEDLVSFELVDKRSLIGADRLRPTQRFYEQFDHQVMVEWGSEGTRRDAAKVASLILETGESQSPELLALTGWPLRRFNPALAHLKNEHPDWGWRDQSGSDFPSLGLLIGPKEKMGLRRFTGAVEREGST
;
A
#
# COMPACT_ATOMS: atom_id res chain seq x y z
N MET A 1 -28.63 -19.51 6.84
CA MET A 1 -27.69 -19.25 7.95
C MET A 1 -27.89 -17.80 8.32
N ALA A 2 -28.50 -17.55 9.49
CA ALA A 2 -28.79 -16.21 9.97
C ALA A 2 -27.50 -15.60 10.53
N ASP A 3 -27.12 -14.46 9.98
CA ASP A 3 -26.06 -13.60 10.49
C ASP A 3 -26.61 -12.88 11.73
N ASP A 4 -26.27 -13.40 12.91
CA ASP A 4 -26.65 -12.82 14.20
C ASP A 4 -25.72 -11.62 14.48
N GLY A 5 -25.97 -10.55 13.72
CA GLY A 5 -25.32 -9.26 13.85
C GLY A 5 -25.73 -8.60 15.15
N SER A 6 -25.15 -9.05 16.27
CA SER A 6 -25.07 -8.28 17.50
C SER A 6 -24.25 -7.02 17.23
N SER A 7 -24.92 -5.98 16.75
CA SER A 7 -24.46 -4.61 16.76
C SER A 7 -24.04 -4.28 18.20
N ALA A 8 -22.73 -4.39 18.45
CA ALA A 8 -22.15 -3.88 19.68
C ALA A 8 -22.46 -2.38 19.73
N LYS A 9 -23.41 -2.01 20.59
CA LYS A 9 -23.79 -0.62 20.82
C LYS A 9 -22.53 0.23 20.97
N ASN A 10 -22.45 1.30 20.17
CA ASN A 10 -21.39 2.31 20.20
C ASN A 10 -21.47 3.19 21.48
N ASP A 11 -21.86 2.61 22.61
CA ASP A 11 -21.95 3.35 23.85
C ASP A 11 -20.52 3.72 24.30
N PRO A 12 -20.30 4.97 24.74
CA PRO A 12 -19.02 5.38 25.26
C PRO A 12 -18.70 4.56 26.50
N ILE A 13 -17.50 3.97 26.53
CA ILE A 13 -17.05 3.24 27.70
C ILE A 13 -16.64 4.26 28.77
N ILE A 14 -17.54 4.53 29.70
CA ILE A 14 -17.32 5.43 30.82
C ILE A 14 -16.60 4.67 31.92
N ALA A 15 -15.49 5.22 32.44
CA ALA A 15 -14.79 4.64 33.57
C ALA A 15 -15.73 4.60 34.80
N PRO A 16 -15.79 3.48 35.54
CA PRO A 16 -16.59 3.42 36.76
C PRO A 16 -16.04 4.46 37.76
N THR A 17 -16.90 5.41 38.15
CA THR A 17 -16.53 6.44 39.12
C THR A 17 -16.45 5.84 40.52
N THR A 18 -15.34 6.02 41.21
CA THR A 18 -15.23 5.73 42.64
C THR A 18 -16.14 6.69 43.41
N ASP A 19 -17.24 6.19 43.97
CA ASP A 19 -18.13 6.98 44.83
C ASP A 19 -17.52 7.11 46.24
N PRO A 20 -17.03 8.30 46.65
CA PRO A 20 -16.34 8.49 47.92
C PRO A 20 -17.23 8.22 49.14
N LYS A 21 -18.56 8.32 49.02
CA LYS A 21 -19.48 8.03 50.14
C LYS A 21 -19.58 6.54 50.45
N ARG A 22 -19.37 5.68 49.44
CA ARG A 22 -19.36 4.22 49.61
C ARG A 22 -18.05 3.70 50.20
N GLU A 23 -16.92 4.31 49.86
CA GLU A 23 -15.64 3.95 50.49
C GLU A 23 -15.63 4.28 51.98
N LEU A 24 -16.18 5.44 52.38
CA LEU A 24 -16.33 5.83 53.78
C LEU A 24 -17.15 4.84 54.61
N GLY A 25 -18.24 4.30 54.04
CA GLY A 25 -19.03 3.25 54.71
C GLY A 25 -18.25 1.95 54.92
N ARG A 26 -17.34 1.61 53.99
CA ARG A 26 -16.50 0.41 54.10
C ARG A 26 -15.40 0.57 55.14
N THR A 27 -14.77 1.74 55.21
CA THR A 27 -13.78 2.06 56.25
C THR A 27 -14.40 1.96 57.64
N PHE A 28 -15.66 2.37 57.80
CA PHE A 28 -16.38 2.27 59.07
C PHE A 28 -16.61 0.82 59.51
N VAL A 29 -16.95 -0.08 58.58
CA VAL A 29 -17.13 -1.52 58.87
C VAL A 29 -15.79 -2.21 59.17
N GLU A 30 -14.72 -1.84 58.47
CA GLU A 30 -13.37 -2.36 58.73
C GLU A 30 -12.82 -1.90 60.10
N VAL A 31 -13.13 -0.67 60.52
CA VAL A 31 -12.79 -0.15 61.86
C VAL A 31 -13.56 -0.87 62.98
N ILE A 32 -14.81 -1.28 62.75
CA ILE A 32 -15.56 -2.07 63.74
C ILE A 32 -15.01 -3.50 63.82
N ALA A 33 -14.62 -4.10 62.68
CA ALA A 33 -14.10 -5.47 62.63
C ALA A 33 -12.68 -5.64 63.24
N SER A 34 -11.90 -4.57 63.40
CA SER A 34 -10.52 -4.61 63.93
C SER A 34 -10.45 -4.74 65.45
N THR A 35 -11.57 -4.65 66.16
CA THR A 35 -11.63 -4.81 67.63
C THR A 35 -11.74 -6.28 68.09
N ASN A 36 -11.94 -7.23 67.16
CA ASN A 36 -11.92 -8.67 67.47
C ASN A 36 -11.18 -9.48 66.38
N PRO A 37 -10.11 -10.22 66.70
CA PRO A 37 -9.24 -10.87 65.71
C PRO A 37 -9.92 -12.00 64.92
N ILE A 38 -10.95 -12.66 65.49
CA ILE A 38 -11.69 -13.73 64.81
C ILE A 38 -12.59 -13.17 63.68
N THR A 39 -13.18 -11.99 63.86
CA THR A 39 -14.05 -11.34 62.87
C THR A 39 -13.28 -10.77 61.68
N GLY A 40 -12.04 -10.31 61.87
CA GLY A 40 -11.20 -9.79 60.78
C GLY A 40 -10.82 -10.84 59.73
N GLY A 41 -10.61 -12.10 60.13
CA GLY A 41 -10.31 -13.21 59.21
C GLY A 41 -11.51 -13.59 58.33
N LEU A 42 -12.71 -13.63 58.91
CA LEU A 42 -13.95 -13.90 58.16
C LEU A 42 -14.33 -12.75 57.23
N ALA A 43 -14.07 -11.50 57.62
CA ALA A 43 -14.31 -10.34 56.75
C ALA A 43 -13.44 -10.38 55.48
N ARG A 44 -12.16 -10.77 55.60
CA ARG A 44 -11.28 -10.96 54.43
C ARG A 44 -11.72 -12.13 53.55
N LEU A 45 -12.12 -13.26 54.13
CA LEU A 45 -12.64 -14.41 53.37
C LEU A 45 -13.95 -14.06 52.64
N TYR A 46 -14.82 -13.28 53.28
CA TYR A 46 -16.07 -12.79 52.69
C TYR A 46 -15.79 -11.80 51.54
N GLN A 47 -14.84 -10.88 51.70
CA GLN A 47 -14.42 -9.95 50.63
C GLN A 47 -13.84 -10.66 49.41
N VAL A 48 -13.13 -11.78 49.62
CA VAL A 48 -12.58 -12.60 48.52
C VAL A 48 -13.67 -13.40 47.80
N THR A 49 -14.66 -13.92 48.52
CA THR A 49 -15.76 -14.72 47.93
C THR A 49 -16.89 -13.86 47.36
N HIS A 50 -17.06 -12.63 47.87
CA HIS A 50 -18.09 -11.67 47.46
C HIS A 50 -17.45 -10.32 47.16
N PRO A 51 -16.72 -10.20 46.03
CA PRO A 51 -16.08 -8.95 45.66
C PRO A 51 -17.11 -7.84 45.57
N SER A 52 -16.72 -6.65 46.05
CA SER A 52 -17.59 -5.49 46.05
C SER A 52 -18.07 -5.15 44.64
N LYS A 53 -19.28 -4.57 44.53
CA LYS A 53 -19.83 -4.16 43.23
C LYS A 53 -18.84 -3.30 42.44
N SER A 54 -18.12 -2.39 43.07
CA SER A 54 -17.08 -1.57 42.41
C SER A 54 -15.88 -2.37 41.87
N THR A 55 -15.49 -3.45 42.55
CA THR A 55 -14.42 -4.33 42.06
C THR A 55 -14.89 -5.09 40.83
N ARG A 56 -16.11 -5.65 40.87
CA ARG A 56 -16.72 -6.34 39.74
C ARG A 56 -16.92 -5.40 38.55
N ASP A 57 -17.47 -4.20 38.79
CA ASP A 57 -17.68 -3.18 37.77
C ASP A 57 -16.35 -2.74 37.11
N ARG A 58 -15.26 -2.66 37.90
CA ARG A 58 -13.92 -2.33 37.39
C ARG A 58 -13.32 -3.47 36.56
N GLU A 59 -13.43 -4.71 37.01
CA GLU A 59 -12.94 -5.88 36.27
C GLU A 59 -13.70 -6.07 34.95
N GLU A 60 -15.02 -5.86 34.98
CA GLU A 60 -15.88 -5.89 33.79
C GLU A 60 -15.52 -4.76 32.82
N TRP A 61 -15.33 -3.54 33.33
CA TRP A 61 -14.85 -2.42 32.52
C TRP A 61 -13.48 -2.69 31.89
N GLN A 62 -12.52 -3.22 32.66
CA GLN A 62 -11.19 -3.57 32.15
C GLN A 62 -11.28 -4.63 31.05
N ARG A 63 -12.09 -5.67 31.25
CA ARG A 63 -12.33 -6.72 30.25
C ARG A 63 -12.93 -6.13 28.98
N ALA A 64 -13.95 -5.28 29.11
CA ALA A 64 -14.61 -4.63 27.97
C ALA A 64 -13.64 -3.73 27.18
N ILE A 65 -12.76 -3.00 27.86
CA ILE A 65 -11.71 -2.19 27.21
C ILE A 65 -10.71 -3.08 26.46
N SER A 66 -10.23 -4.16 27.10
CA SER A 66 -9.28 -5.08 26.48
C SER A 66 -9.87 -5.77 25.25
N GLU A 67 -11.10 -6.28 25.35
CA GLU A 67 -11.81 -6.92 24.22
C GLU A 67 -11.99 -5.94 23.06
N ARG A 68 -12.46 -4.71 23.33
CA ARG A 68 -12.67 -3.69 22.30
C ARG A 68 -11.35 -3.23 21.67
N THR A 69 -10.28 -3.10 22.46
CA THR A 69 -8.95 -2.72 21.95
C THR A 69 -8.39 -3.81 21.04
N ASN A 70 -8.52 -5.08 21.44
CA ASN A 70 -8.11 -6.22 20.63
C ASN A 70 -8.93 -6.32 19.33
N GLU A 71 -10.24 -6.09 19.39
CA GLU A 71 -11.08 -6.08 18.19
C GLU A 71 -10.70 -4.93 17.25
N HIS A 72 -10.44 -3.74 17.78
CA HIS A 72 -9.91 -2.63 16.98
C HIS A 72 -8.56 -2.95 16.35
N GLY A 73 -7.64 -3.59 17.09
CA GLY A 73 -6.37 -4.09 16.56
C GLY A 73 -6.60 -5.03 15.38
N LYS A 74 -7.44 -6.06 15.55
CA LYS A 74 -7.80 -7.00 14.47
C LYS A 74 -8.45 -6.32 13.27
N ARG A 75 -9.26 -5.28 13.48
CA ARG A 75 -9.85 -4.49 12.39
C ARG A 75 -8.78 -3.67 11.66
N LEU A 76 -7.86 -3.05 12.38
CA LEU A 76 -6.73 -2.34 11.78
C LEU A 76 -5.85 -3.30 10.99
N ASP A 77 -5.52 -4.47 11.53
CA ASP A 77 -4.72 -5.49 10.83
C ASP A 77 -5.43 -5.98 9.55
N ARG A 78 -6.74 -6.22 9.61
CA ARG A 78 -7.54 -6.58 8.42
C ARG A 78 -7.54 -5.46 7.38
N HIS A 79 -7.74 -4.22 7.80
CA HIS A 79 -7.69 -3.07 6.89
C HIS A 79 -6.28 -2.92 6.30
N TRP A 80 -5.24 -3.11 7.10
CA TRP A 80 -3.86 -3.07 6.64
C TRP A 80 -3.57 -4.16 5.61
N ALA A 81 -4.02 -5.40 5.85
CA ALA A 81 -3.85 -6.49 4.89
C ALA A 81 -4.62 -6.25 3.57
N LEU A 82 -5.77 -5.56 3.61
CA LEU A 82 -6.50 -5.16 2.41
C LEU A 82 -5.82 -3.99 1.66
N LEU A 83 -5.19 -3.08 2.39
CA LEU A 83 -4.50 -1.91 1.81
C LEU A 83 -3.07 -2.22 1.35
N SER A 84 -2.45 -3.23 1.96
CA SER A 84 -1.07 -3.67 1.73
C SER A 84 -1.06 -5.19 1.56
N PRO A 85 -1.64 -5.74 0.47
CA PRO A 85 -1.57 -7.16 0.21
C PRO A 85 -0.10 -7.61 0.21
N PRO A 86 0.20 -8.82 0.71
CA PRO A 86 1.56 -9.34 0.71
C PRO A 86 2.12 -9.30 -0.70
N ALA A 87 3.38 -8.85 -0.84
CA ALA A 87 4.05 -8.78 -2.13
C ALA A 87 4.07 -10.18 -2.77
N GLU A 88 3.25 -10.36 -3.80
CA GLU A 88 3.20 -11.62 -4.52
C GLU A 88 4.54 -11.84 -5.21
N THR A 89 5.20 -12.93 -4.84
CA THR A 89 6.52 -13.27 -5.40
C THR A 89 6.30 -14.05 -6.69
N LEU A 90 6.56 -13.39 -7.82
CA LEU A 90 6.61 -14.08 -9.11
C LEU A 90 7.87 -14.95 -9.19
N ALA A 91 7.70 -16.20 -9.61
CA ALA A 91 8.78 -17.16 -9.73
C ALA A 91 8.64 -17.99 -11.03
N GLY A 92 9.68 -18.74 -11.37
CA GLY A 92 9.65 -19.66 -12.51
C GLY A 92 9.41 -18.94 -13.85
N LEU A 93 8.44 -19.44 -14.62
CA LEU A 93 8.17 -18.95 -15.97
C LEU A 93 7.65 -17.51 -15.98
N SER A 94 6.79 -17.13 -15.04
CA SER A 94 6.26 -15.76 -14.95
C SER A 94 7.37 -14.74 -14.71
N ALA A 95 8.36 -15.07 -13.87
CA ALA A 95 9.54 -14.22 -13.66
C ALA A 95 10.42 -14.10 -14.92
N ARG A 96 10.62 -15.20 -15.66
CA ARG A 96 11.35 -15.17 -16.94
C ARG A 96 10.60 -14.36 -18.01
N LEU A 97 9.27 -14.45 -18.04
CA LEU A 97 8.43 -13.66 -18.93
C LEU A 97 8.51 -12.17 -18.60
N VAL A 98 8.48 -11.81 -17.31
CA VAL A 98 8.74 -10.43 -16.85
C VAL A 98 10.10 -9.94 -17.32
N GLU A 99 11.17 -10.71 -17.12
CA GLU A 99 12.50 -10.32 -17.58
C GLU A 99 12.54 -10.07 -19.10
N PHE A 100 11.95 -10.99 -19.88
CA PHE A 100 11.87 -10.84 -21.34
C PHE A 100 11.15 -9.55 -21.72
N LEU A 101 9.93 -9.34 -21.22
CA LEU A 101 9.09 -8.19 -21.57
C LEU A 101 9.73 -6.86 -21.14
N ALA A 102 10.39 -6.83 -19.99
CA ALA A 102 11.09 -5.64 -19.50
C ALA A 102 12.23 -5.24 -20.44
N ARG A 103 13.02 -6.23 -20.91
CA ARG A 103 14.18 -6.03 -21.78
C ARG A 103 13.83 -5.82 -23.26
N ALA A 104 12.70 -6.37 -23.71
CA ALA A 104 12.26 -6.26 -25.09
C ALA A 104 11.66 -4.89 -25.44
N CYS A 105 11.28 -4.09 -24.44
CA CYS A 105 10.78 -2.74 -24.64
C CYS A 105 11.92 -1.70 -24.51
N PRO A 106 12.31 -1.01 -25.59
CA PRO A 106 13.45 -0.08 -25.59
C PRO A 106 13.11 1.34 -25.13
N ASP A 107 11.83 1.72 -25.12
CA ASP A 107 11.38 3.10 -24.89
C ASP A 107 10.48 3.28 -23.67
N GLY A 108 9.87 2.21 -23.15
CA GLY A 108 9.01 2.27 -21.95
C GLY A 108 7.64 2.88 -22.20
N LEU A 109 7.19 2.91 -23.46
CA LEU A 109 5.86 3.40 -23.84
C LEU A 109 4.81 2.28 -23.97
N ALA A 110 5.26 1.02 -24.00
CA ALA A 110 4.40 -0.14 -24.26
C ALA A 110 3.55 -0.01 -25.55
N GLU A 111 4.08 0.61 -26.60
CA GLU A 111 3.38 0.72 -27.89
C GLU A 111 3.42 -0.60 -28.67
N HIS A 112 4.50 -1.37 -28.50
CA HIS A 112 4.70 -2.63 -29.21
C HIS A 112 4.09 -3.82 -28.46
N PHE A 113 3.42 -4.67 -29.21
CA PHE A 113 2.89 -5.94 -28.76
C PHE A 113 3.82 -7.05 -29.24
N HIS A 114 4.29 -7.89 -28.33
CA HIS A 114 5.09 -9.08 -28.63
C HIS A 114 4.17 -10.25 -28.96
N ASP A 115 4.43 -10.91 -30.09
CA ASP A 115 3.71 -12.13 -30.48
C ASP A 115 4.15 -13.30 -29.57
N LEU A 116 3.21 -14.16 -29.17
CA LEU A 116 3.52 -15.29 -28.27
C LEU A 116 4.62 -16.21 -28.82
N ASP A 117 4.69 -16.37 -30.14
CA ASP A 117 5.71 -17.18 -30.82
C ASP A 117 7.12 -16.56 -30.70
N GLU A 118 7.22 -15.23 -30.72
CA GLU A 118 8.47 -14.50 -30.47
C GLU A 118 8.96 -14.75 -29.05
N VAL A 119 8.05 -14.65 -28.07
CA VAL A 119 8.34 -14.92 -26.66
C VAL A 119 8.76 -16.37 -26.45
N LEU A 120 8.06 -17.31 -27.09
CA LEU A 120 8.35 -18.74 -27.01
C LEU A 120 9.76 -19.06 -27.56
N ALA A 121 10.15 -18.42 -28.66
CA ALA A 121 11.50 -18.54 -29.21
C ALA A 121 12.58 -18.01 -28.26
N ALA A 122 12.28 -16.98 -27.47
CA ALA A 122 13.19 -16.41 -26.48
C ALA A 122 13.24 -17.20 -25.16
N LEU A 123 12.24 -18.04 -24.87
CA LEU A 123 12.12 -18.82 -23.64
C LEU A 123 12.22 -20.33 -23.92
N PRO A 124 13.41 -20.87 -24.27
CA PRO A 124 13.56 -22.27 -24.64
C PRO A 124 13.17 -23.20 -23.49
N GLY A 125 12.63 -24.36 -23.86
CA GLY A 125 12.14 -25.38 -22.92
C GLY A 125 10.74 -25.12 -22.37
N THR A 126 10.06 -24.06 -22.84
CA THR A 126 8.69 -23.73 -22.48
C THR A 126 7.73 -24.20 -23.56
N THR A 127 6.55 -24.67 -23.19
CA THR A 127 5.45 -24.96 -24.12
C THR A 127 4.54 -23.73 -24.30
N ALA A 128 3.78 -23.69 -25.39
CA ALA A 128 2.85 -22.60 -25.64
C ALA A 128 1.77 -22.50 -24.55
N ASP A 129 1.33 -23.62 -23.98
CA ASP A 129 0.30 -23.65 -22.95
C ASP A 129 0.82 -23.13 -21.61
N GLU A 130 2.01 -23.56 -21.17
CA GLU A 130 2.66 -23.00 -19.97
C GLU A 130 2.89 -21.49 -20.10
N LEU A 131 3.28 -21.02 -21.29
CA LEU A 131 3.48 -19.60 -21.55
C LEU A 131 2.16 -18.82 -21.49
N ARG A 132 1.05 -19.39 -21.98
CA ARG A 132 -0.27 -18.78 -21.86
C ARG A 132 -0.71 -18.69 -20.40
N GLU A 133 -0.53 -19.75 -19.62
CA GLU A 133 -0.86 -19.76 -18.18
C GLU A 133 -0.06 -18.68 -17.44
N ALA A 134 1.26 -18.63 -17.65
CA ALA A 134 2.11 -17.59 -17.05
C ALA A 134 1.72 -16.17 -17.51
N ALA A 135 1.27 -16.00 -18.76
CA ALA A 135 0.78 -14.71 -19.24
C ALA A 135 -0.56 -14.33 -18.59
N GLU A 136 -1.48 -15.28 -18.40
CA GLU A 136 -2.75 -15.03 -17.70
C GLU A 136 -2.53 -14.63 -16.24
N ASP A 137 -1.54 -15.22 -15.55
CA ASP A 137 -1.14 -14.77 -14.21
C ASP A 137 -0.77 -13.28 -14.23
N LEU A 138 0.10 -12.86 -15.15
CA LEU A 138 0.51 -11.45 -15.26
C LEU A 138 -0.64 -10.51 -15.66
N VAL A 139 -1.58 -10.98 -16.48
CA VAL A 139 -2.80 -10.24 -16.83
C VAL A 139 -3.69 -10.05 -15.60
N SER A 140 -3.82 -11.08 -14.75
CA SER A 140 -4.64 -11.01 -13.53
C SER A 140 -4.13 -9.96 -12.53
N PHE A 141 -2.82 -9.65 -12.57
CA PHE A 141 -2.18 -8.60 -11.77
C PHE A 141 -2.13 -7.23 -12.47
N GLU A 142 -2.75 -7.11 -13.66
CA GLU A 142 -2.73 -5.91 -14.49
C GLU A 142 -1.31 -5.47 -14.91
N LEU A 143 -0.37 -6.42 -14.97
CA LEU A 143 1.03 -6.19 -15.34
C LEU A 143 1.23 -6.30 -16.85
N VAL A 144 0.39 -7.09 -17.52
CA VAL A 144 0.48 -7.31 -18.96
C VAL A 144 -0.90 -7.10 -19.57
N ASP A 145 -0.95 -6.34 -20.66
CA ASP A 145 -2.10 -6.31 -21.54
C ASP A 145 -1.98 -7.46 -22.54
N LYS A 146 -3.01 -8.32 -22.58
CA LYS A 146 -3.13 -9.38 -23.58
C LYS A 146 -4.16 -9.00 -24.65
N ARG A 147 -3.80 -9.19 -25.92
CA ARG A 147 -4.73 -9.11 -27.06
C ARG A 147 -4.75 -10.44 -27.79
N SER A 148 -5.93 -11.04 -27.88
CA SER A 148 -6.17 -12.23 -28.68
C SER A 148 -6.74 -11.82 -30.04
N LEU A 149 -5.98 -12.09 -31.09
CA LEU A 149 -6.41 -12.01 -32.49
C LEU A 149 -6.61 -13.43 -33.01
N ILE A 150 -7.33 -13.59 -34.12
CA ILE A 150 -7.57 -14.92 -34.71
C ILE A 150 -6.21 -15.59 -35.00
N GLY A 151 -5.89 -16.62 -34.23
CA GLY A 151 -4.66 -17.41 -34.36
C GLY A 151 -3.41 -16.83 -33.70
N ALA A 152 -3.49 -15.71 -32.97
CA ALA A 152 -2.32 -15.10 -32.32
C ALA A 152 -2.68 -14.41 -31.00
N ASP A 153 -1.94 -14.75 -29.94
CA ASP A 153 -1.96 -14.00 -28.69
C ASP A 153 -0.77 -13.04 -28.67
N ARG A 154 -1.03 -11.82 -28.19
CA ARG A 154 -0.02 -10.77 -28.08
C ARG A 154 0.01 -10.18 -26.69
N LEU A 155 1.21 -9.88 -26.22
CA LEU A 155 1.47 -9.37 -24.89
C LEU A 155 2.20 -8.03 -24.95
N ARG A 156 1.88 -7.11 -24.05
CA ARG A 156 2.71 -5.93 -23.80
C ARG A 156 2.73 -5.58 -22.31
N PRO A 157 3.82 -5.00 -21.79
CA PRO A 157 3.82 -4.44 -20.44
C PRO A 157 2.76 -3.35 -20.24
N THR A 158 2.30 -3.17 -19.02
CA THR A 158 1.54 -1.97 -18.61
C THR A 158 2.44 -0.98 -17.87
N GLN A 159 1.92 0.22 -17.57
CA GLN A 159 2.62 1.16 -16.68
C GLN A 159 2.89 0.54 -15.29
N ARG A 160 1.94 -0.23 -14.76
CA ARG A 160 2.07 -0.91 -13.46
C ARG A 160 3.23 -1.91 -13.45
N PHE A 161 3.46 -2.59 -14.57
CA PHE A 161 4.61 -3.47 -14.73
C PHE A 161 5.94 -2.72 -14.58
N TYR A 162 6.09 -1.57 -15.23
CA TYR A 162 7.33 -0.79 -15.14
C TYR A 162 7.58 -0.31 -13.71
N GLU A 163 6.53 0.12 -13.02
CA GLU A 163 6.60 0.53 -11.62
C GLU A 163 7.07 -0.60 -10.69
N GLN A 164 6.64 -1.83 -10.96
CA GLN A 164 6.99 -2.97 -10.13
C GLN A 164 8.35 -3.60 -10.46
N PHE A 165 8.72 -3.72 -11.74
CA PHE A 165 9.85 -4.58 -12.12
C PHE A 165 11.06 -3.86 -12.68
N ASP A 166 10.95 -2.64 -13.21
CA ASP A 166 12.09 -2.02 -13.90
C ASP A 166 13.31 -1.88 -12.98
N HIS A 167 13.11 -1.46 -11.73
CA HIS A 167 14.18 -1.32 -10.75
C HIS A 167 14.82 -2.66 -10.33
N GLN A 168 14.10 -3.78 -10.52
CA GLN A 168 14.58 -5.13 -10.21
C GLN A 168 15.30 -5.78 -11.40
N VAL A 169 14.82 -5.52 -12.63
CA VAL A 169 15.35 -6.13 -13.86
C VAL A 169 16.51 -5.31 -14.44
N MET A 170 16.43 -3.98 -14.34
CA MET A 170 17.36 -3.01 -14.95
C MET A 170 18.27 -2.39 -13.88
N VAL A 171 18.90 -3.27 -13.09
CA VAL A 171 19.74 -2.90 -11.94
C VAL A 171 20.88 -1.95 -12.33
N GLU A 172 21.37 -2.06 -13.56
CA GLU A 172 22.43 -1.21 -14.12
C GLU A 172 22.08 0.28 -14.15
N TRP A 173 20.80 0.65 -14.08
CA TRP A 173 20.39 2.06 -14.04
C TRP A 173 20.52 2.69 -12.64
N GLY A 174 20.66 1.88 -11.59
CA GLY A 174 20.58 2.37 -10.21
C GLY A 174 19.26 3.09 -9.93
N SER A 175 18.16 2.61 -10.51
CA SER A 175 16.83 3.09 -10.19
C SER A 175 16.39 2.53 -8.84
N GLU A 176 15.75 3.37 -8.03
CA GLU A 176 15.12 2.96 -6.77
C GLU A 176 13.61 2.79 -6.93
N GLY A 177 13.13 2.71 -8.18
CA GLY A 177 11.72 2.60 -8.53
C GLY A 177 11.22 3.79 -9.35
N THR A 178 10.26 3.50 -10.21
CA THR A 178 9.68 4.46 -11.16
C THR A 178 9.10 5.70 -10.48
N ARG A 179 8.49 5.55 -9.29
CA ARG A 179 7.98 6.67 -8.50
C ARG A 179 9.07 7.61 -8.01
N ARG A 180 10.22 7.07 -7.56
CA ARG A 180 11.38 7.89 -7.15
C ARG A 180 12.03 8.58 -8.33
N ASP A 181 12.09 7.90 -9.48
CA ASP A 181 12.57 8.51 -10.71
C ASP A 181 11.62 9.61 -11.21
N ALA A 182 10.30 9.43 -11.08
CA ALA A 182 9.31 10.48 -11.35
C ALA A 182 9.50 11.70 -10.42
N ALA A 183 9.84 11.47 -9.15
CA ALA A 183 10.13 12.55 -8.21
C ALA A 183 11.38 13.33 -8.61
N LYS A 184 12.42 12.67 -9.13
CA LYS A 184 13.61 13.35 -9.67
C LYS A 184 13.26 14.21 -10.89
N VAL A 185 12.41 13.70 -11.80
CA VAL A 185 11.90 14.51 -12.93
C VAL A 185 11.11 15.72 -12.42
N ALA A 186 10.24 15.55 -11.42
CA ALA A 186 9.48 16.63 -10.81
C ALA A 186 10.38 17.69 -10.13
N SER A 187 11.43 17.28 -9.42
CA SER A 187 12.42 18.18 -8.83
C SER A 187 13.18 18.95 -9.90
N LEU A 188 13.61 18.28 -10.97
CA LEU A 188 14.31 18.91 -12.08
C LEU A 188 13.45 20.00 -12.74
N ILE A 189 12.16 19.73 -12.93
CA ILE A 189 11.19 20.72 -13.44
C ILE A 189 11.12 21.95 -12.52
N LEU A 190 11.07 21.74 -11.20
CA LEU A 190 11.00 22.82 -10.22
C LEU A 190 12.28 23.66 -10.16
N GLU A 191 13.43 23.02 -10.29
CA GLU A 191 14.76 23.64 -10.18
C GLU A 191 15.12 24.44 -11.43
N THR A 192 14.91 23.85 -12.61
CA THR A 192 15.33 24.45 -13.89
C THR A 192 14.23 25.30 -14.53
N GLY A 193 12.97 25.04 -14.18
CA GLY A 193 11.81 25.58 -14.90
C GLY A 193 11.59 24.93 -16.27
N GLU A 194 12.42 23.97 -16.67
CA GLU A 194 12.23 23.17 -17.87
C GLU A 194 11.04 22.22 -17.69
N SER A 195 10.28 22.04 -18.75
CA SER A 195 9.03 21.31 -18.75
C SER A 195 8.81 20.45 -20.00
N GLN A 196 9.66 20.60 -21.01
CA GLN A 196 9.64 19.84 -22.24
C GLN A 196 10.33 18.49 -22.05
N SER A 197 9.71 17.42 -22.53
CA SER A 197 10.19 16.05 -22.31
C SER A 197 11.57 15.75 -22.92
N PRO A 198 11.89 16.17 -24.17
CA PRO A 198 13.24 15.95 -24.74
C PRO A 198 14.34 16.62 -23.91
N GLU A 199 14.09 17.84 -23.44
CA GLU A 199 15.02 18.63 -22.64
C GLU A 199 15.19 18.03 -21.24
N LEU A 200 14.10 17.59 -20.61
CA LEU A 200 14.15 16.86 -19.34
C LEU A 200 14.91 15.54 -19.47
N LEU A 201 14.69 14.77 -20.54
CA LEU A 201 15.46 13.56 -20.82
C LEU A 201 16.96 13.89 -20.91
N ALA A 202 17.32 14.90 -21.69
CA ALA A 202 18.72 15.32 -21.84
C ALA A 202 19.35 15.73 -20.50
N LEU A 203 18.60 16.45 -19.66
CA LEU A 203 19.05 16.87 -18.33
C LEU A 203 19.21 15.70 -17.35
N THR A 204 18.37 14.68 -17.42
CA THR A 204 18.52 13.47 -16.57
C THR A 204 19.70 12.60 -16.98
N GLY A 205 20.09 12.62 -18.26
CA GLY A 205 21.09 11.71 -18.81
C GLY A 205 20.66 10.23 -18.79
N TRP A 206 19.37 9.96 -18.63
CA TRP A 206 18.84 8.60 -18.54
C TRP A 206 18.59 7.98 -19.92
N PRO A 207 18.55 6.64 -20.01
CA PRO A 207 17.96 5.99 -21.17
C PRO A 207 16.47 6.33 -21.27
N LEU A 208 15.96 6.45 -22.49
CA LEU A 208 14.55 6.73 -22.77
C LEU A 208 13.62 5.77 -22.02
N ARG A 209 13.99 4.48 -22.00
CA ARG A 209 13.29 3.41 -21.28
C ARG A 209 13.05 3.65 -19.80
N ARG A 210 13.95 4.37 -19.11
CA ARG A 210 13.80 4.73 -17.70
C ARG A 210 12.98 6.00 -17.53
N PHE A 211 13.20 6.97 -18.42
CA PHE A 211 12.56 8.28 -18.36
C PHE A 211 11.05 8.21 -18.63
N ASN A 212 10.63 7.46 -19.66
CA ASN A 212 9.25 7.43 -20.09
C ASN A 212 8.29 6.86 -19.03
N PRO A 213 8.55 5.71 -18.38
CA PRO A 213 7.71 5.24 -17.28
C PRO A 213 7.62 6.23 -16.12
N ALA A 214 8.71 6.94 -15.81
CA ALA A 214 8.72 7.96 -14.76
C ALA A 214 7.84 9.16 -15.14
N LEU A 215 7.92 9.62 -16.39
CA LEU A 215 7.07 10.71 -16.89
C LEU A 215 5.60 10.28 -16.97
N ALA A 216 5.32 9.06 -17.44
CA ALA A 216 3.98 8.49 -17.47
C ALA A 216 3.38 8.36 -16.06
N HIS A 217 4.17 7.93 -15.07
CA HIS A 217 3.75 7.88 -13.66
C HIS A 217 3.31 9.26 -13.17
N LEU A 218 4.14 10.28 -13.40
CA LEU A 218 3.82 11.66 -12.99
C LEU A 218 2.56 12.19 -13.68
N LYS A 219 2.36 11.87 -14.96
CA LYS A 219 1.16 12.22 -15.72
C LYS A 219 -0.09 11.52 -15.16
N ASN A 220 0.01 10.24 -14.83
CA ASN A 220 -1.11 9.45 -14.30
C ASN A 220 -1.52 9.86 -12.87
N GLU A 221 -0.56 10.29 -12.04
CA GLU A 221 -0.82 10.86 -10.71
C GLU A 221 -1.50 12.25 -10.80
N HIS A 222 -1.31 12.95 -11.92
CA HIS A 222 -1.79 14.31 -12.11
C HIS A 222 -2.44 14.50 -13.50
N PRO A 223 -3.53 13.77 -13.80
CA PRO A 223 -4.13 13.77 -15.14
C PRO A 223 -4.74 15.12 -15.52
N ASP A 224 -5.20 15.90 -14.53
CA ASP A 224 -5.88 17.19 -14.72
C ASP A 224 -4.92 18.38 -14.93
N TRP A 225 -3.64 18.13 -15.16
CA TRP A 225 -2.67 19.20 -15.46
C TRP A 225 -2.58 19.46 -16.96
N GLY A 226 -1.99 20.59 -17.33
CA GLY A 226 -1.82 21.00 -18.73
C GLY A 226 -0.73 20.20 -19.48
N TRP A 227 -0.87 18.88 -19.55
CA TRP A 227 0.00 18.01 -20.35
C TRP A 227 -0.23 18.27 -21.84
N ARG A 228 0.86 18.36 -22.61
CA ARG A 228 0.80 18.55 -24.05
C ARG A 228 0.98 17.21 -24.73
N ASP A 229 -0.11 16.69 -25.26
CA ASP A 229 -0.10 15.41 -25.96
C ASP A 229 0.16 15.62 -27.45
N GLN A 230 1.04 14.78 -28.01
CA GLN A 230 1.27 14.69 -29.44
C GLN A 230 1.31 13.22 -29.82
N SER A 231 0.44 12.83 -30.75
CA SER A 231 0.46 11.48 -31.31
C SER A 231 1.78 11.21 -32.03
N GLY A 232 2.35 10.03 -31.81
CA GLY A 232 3.61 9.61 -32.44
C GLY A 232 4.86 10.29 -31.88
N SER A 233 4.80 10.78 -30.65
CA SER A 233 5.98 11.25 -29.91
C SER A 233 6.67 10.08 -29.21
N ASP A 234 7.99 10.13 -29.10
CA ASP A 234 8.79 9.17 -28.31
C ASP A 234 8.58 9.30 -26.79
N PHE A 235 7.58 10.08 -26.35
CA PHE A 235 7.30 10.40 -24.96
C PHE A 235 5.80 10.26 -24.63
N PRO A 236 5.43 9.91 -23.39
CA PRO A 236 4.03 9.89 -22.93
C PRO A 236 3.32 11.25 -23.03
N SER A 237 4.10 12.33 -23.10
CA SER A 237 3.68 13.71 -23.29
C SER A 237 4.88 14.51 -23.81
N LEU A 238 4.66 15.57 -24.59
CA LEU A 238 5.71 16.51 -24.99
C LEU A 238 6.19 17.41 -23.84
N GLY A 239 5.40 17.51 -22.78
CA GLY A 239 5.77 18.28 -21.60
C GLY A 239 4.57 18.90 -20.89
N LEU A 240 4.86 19.57 -19.78
CA LEU A 240 3.87 20.10 -18.85
C LEU A 240 3.79 21.63 -18.93
N LEU A 241 2.58 22.18 -19.06
CA LEU A 241 2.38 23.63 -18.88
C LEU A 241 2.44 23.96 -17.38
N ILE A 242 3.48 24.69 -16.97
CA ILE A 242 3.74 24.96 -15.55
C ILE A 242 3.11 26.29 -15.11
N GLY A 243 2.07 26.19 -14.29
CA GLY A 243 1.52 27.30 -13.51
C GLY A 243 1.80 27.17 -12.00
N PRO A 244 1.27 28.10 -11.18
CA PRO A 244 1.38 28.01 -9.72
C PRO A 244 0.77 26.72 -9.13
N LYS A 245 -0.32 26.22 -9.73
CA LYS A 245 -0.98 24.96 -9.31
C LYS A 245 -0.05 23.77 -9.47
N GLU A 246 0.56 23.63 -10.65
CA GLU A 246 1.46 22.54 -11.01
C GLU A 246 2.73 22.60 -10.17
N LYS A 247 3.34 23.78 -9.98
CA LYS A 247 4.50 23.94 -9.08
C LYS A 247 4.20 23.47 -7.65
N MET A 248 3.03 23.83 -7.12
CA MET A 248 2.61 23.37 -5.79
C MET A 248 2.29 21.87 -5.74
N GLY A 249 1.79 21.31 -6.83
CA GLY A 249 1.58 19.87 -6.99
C GLY A 249 2.90 19.10 -7.00
N LEU A 250 3.83 19.50 -7.86
CA LEU A 250 5.17 18.90 -7.96
C LEU A 250 5.89 18.93 -6.60
N ARG A 251 5.87 20.05 -5.86
CA ARG A 251 6.48 20.14 -4.52
C ARG A 251 5.87 19.18 -3.50
N ARG A 252 4.55 18.95 -3.59
CA ARG A 252 3.86 18.01 -2.71
C ARG A 252 4.20 16.57 -3.07
N PHE A 253 4.29 16.28 -4.37
CA PHE A 253 4.69 14.98 -4.87
C PHE A 253 6.11 14.63 -4.43
N THR A 254 7.09 15.51 -4.69
CA THR A 254 8.49 15.29 -4.29
C THR A 254 8.63 15.12 -2.78
N GLY A 255 8.01 16.01 -1.99
CA GLY A 255 8.04 15.92 -0.52
C GLY A 255 7.27 14.72 0.06
N ALA A 256 6.34 14.10 -0.68
CA ALA A 256 5.74 12.83 -0.26
C ALA A 256 6.72 11.67 -0.45
N VAL A 257 7.33 11.58 -1.64
CA VAL A 257 8.29 10.53 -1.98
C VAL A 257 9.54 10.58 -1.09
N GLU A 258 10.04 11.76 -0.74
CA GLU A 258 11.18 11.92 0.19
C GLU A 258 10.86 11.37 1.59
N ARG A 259 9.62 11.54 2.07
CA ARG A 259 9.19 11.02 3.37
C ARG A 259 9.06 9.51 3.37
N GLU A 260 8.59 8.92 2.28
CA GLU A 260 8.53 7.47 2.08
C GLU A 260 9.92 6.81 2.13
N GLY A 261 10.97 7.52 1.69
CA GLY A 261 12.36 7.03 1.76
C GLY A 261 13.05 7.19 3.12
N SER A 262 12.46 7.95 4.04
CA SER A 262 13.05 8.25 5.36
C SER A 262 12.55 7.34 6.49
N THR A 263 11.57 6.48 6.21
CA THR A 263 10.98 5.50 7.12
C THR A 263 11.53 4.11 6.87
#